data_AF-A0A3D0RL75-F1
#
_entry.id   AF-A0A3D0RL75-F1
#
_cell.length_a   1.000
_cell.length_b   1.000
_cell.length_c   1.000
_cell.angle_alpha   90.00
_cell.angle_beta   90.00
_cell.angle_gamma   90.00
#
_symmetry.space_group_name_H-M   'P 1'
#
loop_
_entity.id
_entity.type
_entity.pdbx_description
1 polymer ?
#
loop_
_entity_poly.entity_id
_entity_poly.type
_entity_poly.pdbx_seq_one_letter_code
_entity_poly.pdbx_strand_id
1 'polypeptide(L)'
;MPKPIPMKYLLPLVALLIVFSIQAQSLSIKMEELSAPEFISAVEKSSKTIILPIGVFEKHGPHMPVGTDLYTAREIALRAAEKEYTVVFPWYYF
;
A
#
# COMPACT_ATOMS: atom_id res chain seq x y z
N MET A 1 -15.75 -42.30 19.50
CA MET A 1 -16.08 -41.39 18.37
C MET A 1 -16.08 -39.96 18.89
N PRO A 2 -15.32 -39.03 18.32
CA PRO A 2 -15.38 -37.62 18.71
C PRO A 2 -16.79 -37.09 18.44
N LYS A 3 -17.40 -36.41 19.42
CA LYS A 3 -18.73 -35.81 19.28
C LYS A 3 -18.65 -34.68 18.25
N PRO A 4 -19.64 -34.53 17.34
CA PRO A 4 -19.65 -33.44 16.38
C PRO A 4 -19.65 -32.10 17.13
N ILE A 5 -18.83 -31.17 16.66
CA ILE A 5 -18.73 -29.82 17.20
C ILE A 5 -20.13 -29.21 17.15
N PRO A 6 -20.77 -28.87 18.28
CA PRO A 6 -22.14 -28.39 18.24
C PRO A 6 -22.20 -27.01 17.56
N MET A 7 -23.16 -26.87 16.64
CA MET A 7 -23.33 -25.75 15.70
C MET A 7 -23.36 -24.36 16.36
N LYS A 8 -23.67 -24.28 17.66
CA LYS A 8 -23.62 -23.05 18.47
C LYS A 8 -22.23 -22.43 18.59
N TYR A 9 -21.15 -23.19 18.38
CA TYR A 9 -19.78 -22.66 18.40
C TYR A 9 -19.29 -22.23 17.01
N LEU A 10 -20.04 -22.53 15.94
CA LEU A 10 -19.65 -22.18 14.57
C LEU A 10 -19.78 -20.67 14.30
N LEU A 11 -20.89 -20.06 14.73
CA LEU A 11 -21.14 -18.62 14.64
C LEU A 11 -20.07 -17.75 15.31
N PRO A 12 -19.72 -17.97 16.60
CA PRO A 12 -18.67 -17.17 17.25
C PRO A 12 -17.29 -17.43 16.63
N LEU A 13 -17.00 -18.64 16.13
CA LEU A 13 -15.75 -18.93 15.44
C LEU A 13 -15.63 -18.16 14.12
N VAL A 14 -16.71 -18.08 13.34
CA VAL A 14 -16.76 -17.30 12.10
C VAL A 14 -16.61 -15.80 12.42
N ALA A 15 -17.32 -15.29 13.44
CA ALA A 15 -17.18 -13.90 13.86
C ALA A 15 -15.74 -13.58 14.29
N LEU A 16 -15.08 -14.48 15.02
CA LEU A 16 -13.69 -14.32 15.43
C LEU A 16 -12.72 -14.26 14.24
N LEU A 17 -12.92 -15.11 13.23
CA LEU A 17 -12.12 -15.12 11.99
C LEU A 17 -12.29 -13.82 11.18
N ILE A 18 -13.50 -13.27 11.15
CA ILE A 18 -13.79 -11.99 10.48
C ILE A 18 -13.05 -10.84 11.18
N VAL A 19 -13.12 -10.79 12.52
CA VAL A 19 -12.41 -9.76 13.31
C VAL A 19 -10.89 -9.83 13.10
N PHE A 20 -10.32 -11.03 13.08
CA PHE A 20 -8.89 -11.22 12.78
C PHE A 20 -8.50 -10.74 11.38
N SER A 21 -9.35 -10.98 10.38
CA SER A 21 -9.09 -10.55 9.01
C SER A 21 -9.08 -9.02 8.88
N ILE A 22 -10.01 -8.32 9.55
CA ILE A 22 -10.08 -6.85 9.55
C ILE A 22 -8.82 -6.23 10.16
N GLN A 23 -8.25 -6.88 11.19
CA GLN A 23 -7.07 -6.38 11.88
C GLN A 23 -5.75 -6.69 11.15
N ALA A 24 -5.77 -7.56 10.14
CA ALA A 24 -4.60 -8.00 9.38
C ALA A 24 -4.25 -7.12 8.17
N GLN A 25 -5.07 -6.11 7.84
CA GLN A 25 -4.83 -5.28 6.66
C GLN A 25 -3.52 -4.47 6.84
N SER A 26 -2.57 -4.63 5.91
CA SER A 26 -1.32 -3.86 5.92
C SER A 26 -1.54 -2.44 5.41
N LEU A 27 -0.96 -1.44 6.08
CA LEU A 27 -0.92 -0.06 5.58
C LEU A 27 -0.35 -0.02 4.16
N SER A 28 -1.04 0.66 3.24
CA SER A 28 -0.50 0.89 1.90
C SER A 28 0.80 1.70 1.96
N ILE A 29 1.66 1.48 0.97
CA ILE A 29 2.82 2.33 0.70
C ILE A 29 2.45 3.54 -0.16
N LYS A 30 1.30 3.52 -0.85
CA LYS A 30 0.85 4.62 -1.71
C LYS A 30 0.03 5.61 -0.89
N MET A 31 0.49 6.86 -0.81
CA MET A 31 -0.17 7.87 0.00
C MET A 31 -1.64 8.08 -0.40
N GLU A 32 -1.96 8.02 -1.70
CA GLU A 32 -3.33 8.21 -2.21
C GLU A 32 -4.31 7.09 -1.84
N GLU A 33 -3.82 5.96 -1.31
CA GLU A 33 -4.64 4.83 -0.84
C GLU A 33 -4.86 4.86 0.68
N LEU A 34 -4.24 5.80 1.40
CA LEU A 34 -4.36 5.94 2.85
C LEU A 34 -5.51 6.89 3.21
N SER A 35 -6.36 6.48 4.15
CA SER A 35 -7.23 7.39 4.88
C SER A 35 -6.44 8.29 5.83
N ALA A 36 -7.04 9.37 6.33
CA ALA A 36 -6.36 10.30 7.23
C ALA A 36 -5.81 9.62 8.52
N PRO A 37 -6.53 8.71 9.21
CA PRO A 37 -5.97 7.97 10.34
C PRO A 37 -4.85 7.02 9.96
N GLU A 38 -4.96 6.35 8.81
CA GLU A 38 -3.92 5.45 8.29
C GLU A 38 -2.66 6.23 7.94
N PHE A 39 -2.78 7.45 7.41
CA PHE A 39 -1.65 8.30 7.09
C PHE A 39 -0.80 8.65 8.32
N ILE A 40 -1.42 8.94 9.47
CA ILE A 40 -0.70 9.18 10.73
C ILE A 40 0.13 7.94 11.10
N SER A 41 -0.49 6.75 11.02
CA SER A 41 0.16 5.48 11.33
C SER A 41 1.29 5.16 10.35
N ALA A 42 1.09 5.49 9.07
CA ALA A 42 2.06 5.30 8.00
C ALA A 42 3.29 6.20 8.18
N VAL A 43 3.10 7.46 8.58
CA VAL A 43 4.21 8.39 8.88
C VAL A 43 5.08 7.88 10.04
N GLU A 44 4.46 7.34 11.09
CA GLU A 44 5.22 6.75 12.19
C GLU A 44 5.96 5.48 11.75
N LYS A 45 5.28 4.58 11.02
CA LYS A 45 5.88 3.35 10.51
C LYS A 45 7.02 3.61 9.51
N SER A 46 6.93 4.68 8.71
CA SER A 46 7.97 5.07 7.76
C SER A 46 9.14 5.84 8.39
N SER A 47 9.23 5.89 9.73
CA SER A 47 10.21 6.71 10.44
C SER A 47 10.20 8.17 9.97
N LYS A 48 9.01 8.71 9.69
CA LYS A 48 8.78 10.08 9.20
C LYS A 48 9.49 10.36 7.87
N THR A 49 9.76 9.31 7.10
CA THR A 49 10.38 9.38 5.76
C THR A 49 9.31 9.19 4.68
N ILE A 50 9.51 9.86 3.55
CA ILE A 50 8.68 9.73 2.35
C ILE A 50 9.58 9.72 1.11
N ILE A 51 9.18 8.96 0.09
CA ILE A 51 9.76 9.07 -1.25
C ILE A 51 8.84 9.95 -2.10
N LEU A 52 9.40 11.00 -2.70
CA LEU A 52 8.75 11.81 -3.72
C LEU A 52 9.33 11.44 -5.10
N PRO A 53 8.63 10.64 -5.92
CA PRO A 53 9.08 10.33 -7.27
C PRO A 53 8.87 11.55 -8.18
N ILE A 54 9.94 12.02 -8.81
CA ILE A 54 9.91 13.13 -9.77
C ILE A 54 10.46 12.63 -11.11
N GLY A 55 9.84 13.08 -12.19
CA GLY A 55 10.30 12.88 -13.56
C GLY A 55 9.96 14.09 -14.42
N VAL A 56 10.43 14.10 -15.66
CA VAL A 56 10.18 15.18 -16.63
C VAL A 56 9.18 14.71 -17.69
N PHE A 57 8.44 15.66 -18.26
CA PHE A 57 7.64 15.43 -19.45
C PHE A 57 8.45 15.82 -20.69
N GLU A 58 9.07 14.85 -21.36
CA GLU A 58 9.99 15.11 -22.48
C GLU A 58 9.90 14.09 -23.61
N LYS A 59 10.51 14.42 -24.76
CA LYS A 59 10.46 13.59 -25.96
C LYS A 59 11.49 12.46 -25.91
N HIS A 60 11.04 11.22 -25.88
CA HIS A 60 11.88 10.01 -25.98
C HIS A 60 11.84 9.32 -27.37
N GLY A 61 11.70 10.10 -28.45
CA GLY A 61 11.55 9.58 -29.82
C GLY A 61 10.15 9.02 -30.13
N PRO A 62 9.90 8.51 -31.34
CA PRO A 62 8.55 8.13 -31.79
C PRO A 62 8.00 6.84 -31.17
N HIS A 63 8.80 6.12 -30.39
CA HIS A 63 8.49 4.78 -29.89
C HIS A 63 8.22 4.74 -28.38
N MET A 64 8.50 5.82 -27.64
CA MET A 64 8.33 5.87 -26.18
C MET A 64 7.35 6.98 -25.75
N PRO A 65 6.58 6.75 -24.66
CA PRO A 65 5.77 7.79 -24.05
C PRO A 65 6.61 8.95 -23.52
N VAL A 66 6.04 10.15 -23.53
CA VAL A 66 6.67 11.39 -23.04
C VAL A 66 6.75 11.51 -21.50
N GLY A 67 6.10 10.61 -20.77
CA GLY A 67 6.14 10.54 -19.30
C GLY A 67 7.02 9.43 -18.74
N THR A 68 7.90 8.86 -19.57
CA THR A 68 8.70 7.67 -19.24
C THR A 68 9.53 7.86 -17.97
N ASP A 69 10.08 9.05 -17.75
CA ASP A 69 10.85 9.38 -16.55
C ASP A 69 10.05 9.19 -15.27
N LEU A 70 8.82 9.74 -15.22
CA LEU A 70 7.97 9.63 -14.03
C LEU A 70 7.49 8.19 -13.81
N TYR A 71 7.15 7.46 -14.88
CA TYR A 71 6.80 6.05 -14.77
C TYR A 71 7.93 5.24 -14.14
N THR A 72 9.17 5.48 -14.60
CA THR A 72 10.35 4.78 -14.10
C THR A 72 10.64 5.15 -12.64
N ALA A 73 10.67 6.44 -12.32
CA ALA A 73 10.92 6.92 -10.96
C ALA A 73 9.90 6.37 -9.97
N ARG A 74 8.61 6.36 -10.32
CA ARG A 74 7.56 5.84 -9.45
C ARG A 74 7.66 4.33 -9.24
N GLU A 75 7.92 3.55 -10.29
CA GLU A 75 8.05 2.10 -10.17
C GLU A 75 9.23 1.71 -9.27
N ILE A 76 10.36 2.41 -9.40
CA ILE A 76 11.52 2.21 -8.52
C ILE A 76 11.16 2.55 -7.07
N ALA A 77 10.48 3.67 -6.83
CA ALA A 77 10.05 4.09 -5.50
C ALA A 77 9.11 3.07 -4.83
N LEU A 78 8.12 2.56 -5.58
CA LEU A 78 7.18 1.56 -5.08
C LEU A 78 7.91 0.26 -4.70
N ARG A 79 8.78 -0.25 -5.57
CA ARG A 79 9.57 -1.46 -5.27
C ARG A 79 10.54 -1.29 -4.10
N ALA A 80 11.08 -0.09 -3.90
CA ALA A 80 11.89 0.21 -2.72
C ALA A 80 11.04 0.20 -1.45
N ALA A 81 9.87 0.83 -1.50
CA ALA A 81 8.92 0.91 -0.38
C ALA A 81 8.30 -0.45 0.01
N GLU A 82 8.20 -1.40 -0.94
CA GLU A 82 7.82 -2.79 -0.65
C GLU A 82 8.88 -3.55 0.16
N LYS A 83 10.17 -3.19 -0.01
CA LYS A 83 11.29 -3.84 0.70
C LYS A 83 11.52 -3.24 2.08
N GLU A 84 11.49 -1.91 2.17
CA GLU A 84 11.60 -1.14 3.41
C GLU A 84 10.45 -0.17 3.45
N TYR A 85 9.56 -0.31 4.44
CA TYR A 85 8.31 0.43 4.44
C TYR A 85 8.56 1.94 4.48
N THR A 86 8.13 2.63 3.43
CA THR A 86 8.05 4.08 3.40
C THR A 86 6.84 4.51 2.59
N VAL A 87 6.28 5.68 2.92
CA VAL A 87 5.21 6.25 2.12
C VAL A 87 5.79 6.76 0.80
N VAL A 88 5.08 6.52 -0.29
CA VAL A 88 5.37 7.04 -1.62
C VAL A 88 4.32 8.09 -1.94
N PHE A 89 4.77 9.30 -2.27
CA PHE A 89 3.90 10.42 -2.62
C PHE A 89 3.03 10.09 -3.85
N PRO A 90 1.82 10.67 -3.99
CA PRO A 90 0.96 10.44 -5.15
C PRO A 90 1.62 10.82 -6.46
N TRP A 91 0.99 10.47 -7.58
CA TRP A 91 1.48 10.91 -8.88
C TRP A 91 1.55 12.44 -8.93
N TYR A 92 2.75 12.97 -9.20
CA TYR A 92 2.99 14.41 -9.29
C TYR A 92 3.48 14.73 -10.70
N TYR A 93 2.65 15.42 -11.48
CA TYR A 93 2.86 15.68 -12.92
C TYR A 93 3.13 17.16 -13.23
N PHE A 94 3.33 18.01 -12.21
CA PHE A 94 3.41 19.47 -12.34
C PHE A 94 4.83 20.00 -12.17
#